data_AF-A0A8C8THA7-F1
#
_entry.id   AF-A0A8C8THA7-F1
#
_cell.length_a   1.000
_cell.length_b   1.000
_cell.length_c   1.000
_cell.angle_alpha   90.00
_cell.angle_beta   90.00
_cell.angle_gamma   90.00
#
_symmetry.space_group_name_H-M   'P 1'
#
loop_
_entity.id
_entity.type
_entity.pdbx_description
1 polymer ?
#
loop_
_entity_poly.entity_id
_entity_poly.type
_entity_poly.pdbx_seq_one_letter_code
_entity_poly.pdbx_strand_id
1 'polypeptide(L)'
;MLANSASVRILIKGGKVVNDDCTHEADVYIENGIIQQVGRELMIPGGAKVIDATGKLVIPGGIDTSTHFHQTFMNATCVDDFYHGTKAALVGGTTMIMGHVLPDKETSLVEAYEKCRALADPKVCCDYALHVGITWWAPKVKAEMETLVREKGVNSFQMFMTYKDLYMLRDSELYQVFHACRDIGAIPRVHAENGELVAEGAKEALDLGITGPEGIEISRPEELEAEATHRVITIANRTHCPIYLVNVSSISAGDVIAAAKMQGKVVLAETTNAHATLTGLHYYHQDWSHAAAYVTVPPLRLDTNTSTYLMSLLANDTLNIVASDHRPFTTKQKAMGKEDFTKIPHGVSGVQDRMSVIWERGVVGGKMDENRFVAVTSSNAAKILNLYPRKGRIIPGADADVVVWDPEATKTISASTQVQGGDFNLYENMRCHGVPLVTISRGRVVYENGVFMCAEGTGKFCPLRSFPDIVYKKLVQREKTLKVRGVDRTPYLGDVAVVVHPGKKEMGTPLADTPTRPVTRHGGMRDLHESSFSLSGSQIDDHVPKRASARILAPPGGRSSGIW
;
A
#
# COMPACT_ATOMS: atom_id res chain seq x y z
N MET A 1 38.19 -28.97 1.74
CA MET A 1 38.92 -27.69 1.61
C MET A 1 38.05 -26.75 0.79
N LEU A 2 37.34 -25.84 1.46
CA LEU A 2 36.49 -24.85 0.80
C LEU A 2 37.40 -23.79 0.17
N ALA A 3 37.27 -23.59 -1.14
CA ALA A 3 37.98 -22.53 -1.84
C ALA A 3 37.69 -21.20 -1.14
N ASN A 4 38.76 -20.54 -0.72
CA ASN A 4 38.76 -19.24 -0.08
C ASN A 4 38.09 -18.26 -1.04
N SER A 5 36.81 -17.91 -0.81
CA SER A 5 36.12 -16.87 -1.55
C SER A 5 36.91 -15.59 -1.34
N ALA A 6 37.66 -15.14 -2.35
CA ALA A 6 38.38 -13.88 -2.29
C ALA A 6 37.40 -12.78 -1.83
N SER A 7 37.74 -12.10 -0.73
CA SER A 7 36.98 -10.95 -0.21
C SER A 7 36.80 -9.94 -1.36
N VAL A 8 35.55 -9.74 -1.79
CA VAL A 8 35.21 -8.72 -2.80
C VAL A 8 35.29 -7.37 -2.11
N ARG A 9 36.25 -6.55 -2.54
CA ARG A 9 36.51 -5.21 -2.04
C ARG A 9 36.29 -4.20 -3.15
N ILE A 10 35.52 -3.16 -2.87
CA ILE A 10 35.16 -2.11 -3.83
C ILE A 10 35.49 -0.74 -3.22
N LEU A 11 36.08 0.14 -4.02
CA LEU A 11 36.23 1.56 -3.70
C LEU A 11 35.47 2.37 -4.74
N ILE A 12 34.46 3.10 -4.30
CA ILE A 12 33.81 4.12 -5.12
C ILE A 12 34.54 5.43 -4.85
N LYS A 13 35.17 6.01 -5.88
CA LYS A 13 36.10 7.14 -5.73
C LYS A 13 35.60 8.39 -6.47
N GLY A 14 35.73 9.57 -5.86
CA GLY A 14 35.52 10.87 -6.51
C GLY A 14 34.05 11.31 -6.64
N GLY A 15 33.12 10.59 -6.03
CA GLY A 15 31.68 10.89 -6.08
C GLY A 15 31.19 11.83 -4.99
N LYS A 16 29.93 12.24 -5.12
CA LYS A 16 29.18 12.96 -4.08
C LYS A 16 28.23 11.99 -3.39
N VAL A 17 28.45 11.73 -2.10
CA VAL A 17 27.52 10.93 -1.30
C VAL A 17 26.29 11.77 -1.01
N VAL A 18 25.12 11.28 -1.44
CA VAL A 18 23.82 11.91 -1.20
C VAL A 18 23.03 11.03 -0.24
N ASN A 19 22.77 11.54 0.96
CA ASN A 19 21.84 10.94 1.91
C ASN A 19 20.58 11.80 2.02
N ASP A 20 19.60 11.35 2.81
CA ASP A 20 18.33 12.05 3.01
C ASP A 20 18.45 13.39 3.76
N ASP A 21 19.59 13.65 4.39
CA ASP A 21 19.87 14.84 5.19
C ASP A 21 20.82 15.84 4.52
N CYS A 22 21.85 15.37 3.82
CA CYS A 22 22.80 16.24 3.12
C CYS A 22 23.59 15.52 2.02
N THR A 23 24.27 16.33 1.20
CA THR A 23 25.22 15.89 0.18
C THR A 23 26.64 16.35 0.53
N HIS A 24 27.62 15.47 0.38
CA HIS A 24 29.04 15.81 0.55
C HIS A 24 29.94 14.95 -0.33
N GLU A 25 31.12 15.47 -0.69
CA GLU A 25 32.12 14.72 -1.45
C GLU A 25 32.86 13.73 -0.55
N ALA A 26 32.81 12.45 -0.92
CA ALA A 26 33.48 11.38 -0.21
C ALA A 26 33.66 10.14 -1.11
N ASP A 27 34.74 9.42 -0.87
CA ASP A 27 34.92 8.06 -1.35
C ASP A 27 34.17 7.08 -0.42
N VAL A 28 33.76 5.93 -0.95
CA VAL A 28 33.07 4.87 -0.19
C VAL A 28 33.82 3.55 -0.35
N TYR A 29 34.32 3.00 0.76
CA TYR A 29 34.98 1.69 0.78
C TYR A 29 34.02 0.61 1.28
N ILE A 30 33.91 -0.46 0.49
CA ILE A 30 33.01 -1.59 0.70
C ILE A 30 33.85 -2.86 0.82
N GLU A 31 33.54 -3.66 1.84
CA GLU A 31 34.13 -4.97 2.04
C GLU A 31 33.12 -5.92 2.71
N ASN A 32 33.07 -7.16 2.22
CA ASN A 32 32.21 -8.23 2.77
C ASN A 32 30.72 -7.84 2.85
N GLY A 33 30.23 -7.09 1.87
CA GLY A 33 28.83 -6.70 1.79
C GLY A 33 28.42 -5.52 2.67
N ILE A 34 29.38 -4.86 3.33
CA ILE A 34 29.15 -3.76 4.26
C ILE A 34 29.99 -2.55 3.84
N ILE A 35 29.43 -1.34 4.02
CA ILE A 35 30.18 -0.09 3.89
C ILE A 35 31.09 0.03 5.11
N GLN A 36 32.40 0.05 4.90
CA GLN A 36 33.39 0.11 5.98
C GLN A 36 33.81 1.54 6.30
N GLN A 37 34.00 2.37 5.29
CA GLN A 37 34.46 3.75 5.45
C GLN A 37 33.78 4.66 4.44
N VAL A 38 33.50 5.89 4.85
CA VAL A 38 33.03 6.99 4.02
C VAL A 38 33.86 8.21 4.40
N GLY A 39 34.55 8.80 3.43
CA GLY A 39 35.43 9.95 3.68
C GLY A 39 36.30 10.30 2.49
N ARG A 40 37.07 11.37 2.61
CA ARG A 40 38.02 11.80 1.57
C ARG A 40 39.36 11.08 1.75
N GLU A 41 40.04 10.80 0.64
CA GLU A 41 41.41 10.25 0.63
C GLU A 41 41.56 8.96 1.46
N LEU A 42 40.63 8.01 1.27
CA LEU A 42 40.62 6.77 2.04
C LEU A 42 41.89 5.93 1.81
N MET A 43 42.55 5.55 2.89
CA MET A 43 43.62 4.54 2.86
C MET A 43 43.00 3.14 2.89
N ILE A 44 42.97 2.48 1.74
CA ILE A 44 42.40 1.15 1.62
C ILE A 44 43.44 0.09 1.27
N PRO A 45 43.23 -1.17 1.67
CA PRO A 45 44.12 -2.26 1.28
C PRO A 45 44.14 -2.45 -0.25
N GLY A 46 45.31 -2.76 -0.83
CA GLY A 46 45.46 -2.97 -2.27
C GLY A 46 44.62 -4.13 -2.83
N GLY A 47 44.30 -4.07 -4.12
CA GLY A 47 43.54 -5.11 -4.83
C GLY A 47 42.01 -4.99 -4.75
N ALA A 48 41.48 -3.82 -4.36
CA ALA A 48 40.06 -3.50 -4.47
C ALA A 48 39.71 -3.07 -5.90
N LYS A 49 38.49 -3.41 -6.36
CA LYS A 49 37.94 -2.84 -7.60
C LYS A 49 37.63 -1.37 -7.37
N VAL A 50 38.24 -0.49 -8.15
CA VAL A 50 37.94 0.95 -8.12
C VAL A 50 36.85 1.27 -9.13
N ILE A 51 35.83 1.99 -8.68
CA ILE A 51 34.75 2.52 -9.51
C ILE A 51 34.88 4.05 -9.47
N ASP A 52 35.13 4.65 -10.62
CA ASP A 52 35.20 6.10 -10.77
C ASP A 52 33.79 6.69 -10.77
N ALA A 53 33.50 7.49 -9.75
CA ALA A 53 32.24 8.21 -9.58
C ALA A 53 32.44 9.73 -9.74
N THR A 54 33.49 10.17 -10.43
CA THR A 54 33.75 11.59 -10.68
C THR A 54 32.57 12.24 -11.42
N GLY A 55 32.03 13.32 -10.83
CA GLY A 55 30.83 14.00 -11.33
C GLY A 55 29.55 13.17 -11.23
N LYS A 56 29.55 12.10 -10.42
CA LYS A 56 28.39 11.23 -10.18
C LYS A 56 27.94 11.33 -8.72
N LEU A 57 26.70 10.92 -8.48
CA LEU A 57 26.14 10.80 -7.14
C LEU A 57 26.31 9.35 -6.65
N VAL A 58 26.59 9.19 -5.37
CA VAL A 58 26.67 7.90 -4.69
C VAL A 58 25.51 7.85 -3.70
N ILE A 59 24.47 7.14 -4.08
CA ILE A 59 23.18 7.14 -3.37
C ILE A 59 22.90 5.74 -2.80
N PRO A 60 22.11 5.63 -1.71
CA PRO A 60 21.57 4.34 -1.30
C PRO A 60 20.75 3.75 -2.44
N GLY A 61 20.88 2.44 -2.66
CA GLY A 61 20.02 1.76 -3.62
C GLY A 61 18.54 1.91 -3.25
N GLY A 62 17.71 2.06 -4.28
CA GLY A 62 16.27 2.25 -4.10
C GLY A 62 15.63 1.06 -3.38
N ILE A 63 14.61 1.35 -2.57
CA ILE A 63 13.75 0.35 -1.93
C ILE A 63 12.35 0.51 -2.52
N ASP A 64 11.87 -0.51 -3.22
CA ASP A 64 10.52 -0.52 -3.77
C ASP A 64 9.56 -1.23 -2.81
N THR A 65 8.61 -0.49 -2.27
CA THR A 65 7.70 -0.95 -1.21
C THR A 65 6.44 -1.65 -1.72
N SER A 66 6.26 -1.80 -3.03
CA SER A 66 5.13 -2.58 -3.57
C SER A 66 5.50 -3.27 -4.89
N THR A 67 5.64 -4.59 -4.85
CA THR A 67 5.87 -5.44 -6.03
C THR A 67 5.06 -6.74 -5.94
N HIS A 68 4.60 -7.27 -7.08
CA HIS A 68 3.74 -8.46 -7.16
C HIS A 68 4.33 -9.54 -8.07
N PHE A 69 5.65 -9.77 -7.98
CA PHE A 69 6.34 -10.78 -8.79
C PHE A 69 5.73 -12.17 -8.60
N HIS A 70 5.56 -12.90 -9.71
CA HIS A 70 4.98 -14.24 -9.75
C HIS A 70 3.54 -14.35 -9.18
N GLN A 71 2.86 -13.24 -8.88
CA GLN A 71 1.50 -13.25 -8.34
C GLN A 71 0.49 -13.60 -9.43
N THR A 72 -0.41 -14.54 -9.15
CA THR A 72 -1.62 -14.75 -9.96
C THR A 72 -2.73 -13.85 -9.45
N PHE A 73 -3.29 -13.03 -10.34
CA PHE A 73 -4.30 -12.03 -10.01
C PHE A 73 -5.28 -11.89 -11.18
N MET A 74 -6.59 -11.88 -10.90
CA MET A 74 -7.65 -11.81 -11.92
C MET A 74 -7.43 -12.81 -13.08
N ASN A 75 -7.13 -14.07 -12.72
CA ASN A 75 -6.88 -15.18 -13.66
C ASN A 75 -5.66 -15.03 -14.59
N ALA A 76 -4.77 -14.05 -14.35
CA ALA A 76 -3.49 -13.93 -15.04
C ALA A 76 -2.33 -13.95 -14.04
N THR A 77 -1.22 -14.60 -14.42
CA THR A 77 0.03 -14.53 -13.65
C THR A 77 0.88 -13.37 -14.14
N CYS A 78 1.40 -12.57 -13.22
CA CYS A 78 2.37 -11.53 -13.48
C CYS A 78 3.52 -12.08 -14.32
N VAL A 79 3.89 -11.38 -15.39
CA VAL A 79 4.92 -11.84 -16.35
C VAL A 79 6.28 -11.94 -15.68
N ASP A 80 6.60 -10.98 -14.82
CA ASP A 80 7.85 -10.98 -14.07
C ASP A 80 7.75 -11.88 -12.85
N ASP A 81 8.61 -12.91 -12.83
CA ASP A 81 8.91 -13.68 -11.64
C ASP A 81 9.93 -12.96 -10.74
N PHE A 82 10.29 -13.57 -9.61
CA PHE A 82 11.25 -12.97 -8.67
C PHE A 82 12.64 -12.77 -9.28
N TYR A 83 13.08 -13.58 -10.24
CA TYR A 83 14.40 -13.43 -10.86
C TYR A 83 14.41 -12.24 -11.83
N HIS A 84 13.49 -12.24 -12.79
CA HIS A 84 13.39 -11.19 -13.82
C HIS A 84 13.00 -9.84 -13.20
N GLY A 85 12.06 -9.84 -12.25
CA GLY A 85 11.65 -8.64 -11.53
C GLY A 85 12.78 -8.01 -10.71
N THR A 86 13.53 -8.81 -9.96
CA THR A 86 14.69 -8.28 -9.18
C THR A 86 15.87 -7.89 -10.07
N LYS A 87 16.08 -8.58 -11.20
CA LYS A 87 17.02 -8.13 -12.23
C LYS A 87 16.62 -6.75 -12.75
N ALA A 88 15.35 -6.54 -13.08
CA ALA A 88 14.84 -5.26 -13.55
C ALA A 88 14.97 -4.15 -12.51
N ALA A 89 14.67 -4.46 -11.24
CA ALA A 89 14.91 -3.55 -10.12
C ALA A 89 16.37 -3.09 -10.06
N LEU A 90 17.33 -4.03 -10.11
CA LEU A 90 18.76 -3.73 -10.04
C LEU A 90 19.26 -2.91 -11.23
N VAL A 91 18.80 -3.21 -12.44
CA VAL A 91 19.09 -2.40 -13.64
C VAL A 91 18.51 -0.99 -13.51
N GLY A 92 17.39 -0.83 -12.79
CA GLY A 92 16.77 0.46 -12.48
C GLY A 92 17.35 1.19 -11.26
N GLY A 93 18.38 0.66 -10.58
CA GLY A 93 18.94 1.27 -9.37
C GLY A 93 18.15 1.00 -8.08
N THR A 94 17.26 0.01 -8.07
CA THR A 94 16.56 -0.49 -6.87
C THR A 94 17.22 -1.77 -6.37
N THR A 95 17.64 -1.80 -5.11
CA THR A 95 18.41 -2.90 -4.49
C THR A 95 17.63 -3.67 -3.44
N MET A 96 16.41 -3.25 -3.11
CA MET A 96 15.50 -4.02 -2.28
C MET A 96 14.06 -3.90 -2.75
N ILE A 97 13.31 -4.99 -2.67
CA ILE A 97 11.87 -5.03 -3.00
C ILE A 97 11.05 -5.57 -1.83
N MET A 98 9.82 -5.08 -1.71
CA MET A 98 8.76 -5.65 -0.87
C MET A 98 7.75 -6.38 -1.75
N GLY A 99 7.72 -7.71 -1.63
CA GLY A 99 6.73 -8.55 -2.32
C GLY A 99 5.42 -8.63 -1.54
N HIS A 100 4.31 -8.85 -2.24
CA HIS A 100 3.01 -9.10 -1.60
C HIS A 100 2.66 -10.59 -1.59
N VAL A 101 2.39 -11.11 -0.40
CA VAL A 101 1.70 -12.39 -0.19
C VAL A 101 0.20 -12.10 -0.19
N LEU A 102 -0.56 -12.69 -1.12
CA LEU A 102 -2.00 -12.47 -1.23
C LEU A 102 -2.75 -13.80 -1.05
N PRO A 103 -3.15 -14.18 0.17
CA PRO A 103 -3.95 -15.37 0.40
C PRO A 103 -5.39 -15.17 -0.07
N ASP A 104 -6.00 -16.21 -0.63
CA ASP A 104 -7.44 -16.24 -0.90
C ASP A 104 -8.22 -16.21 0.43
N LYS A 105 -9.49 -15.78 0.38
CA LYS A 105 -10.38 -15.82 1.55
C LYS A 105 -10.44 -17.25 2.12
N GLU A 106 -10.47 -17.36 3.45
CA GLU A 106 -10.52 -18.62 4.20
C GLU A 106 -9.27 -19.53 4.07
N THR A 107 -8.17 -19.03 3.49
CA THR A 107 -6.89 -19.76 3.43
C THR A 107 -5.90 -19.30 4.50
N SER A 108 -4.90 -20.13 4.83
CA SER A 108 -3.88 -19.81 5.83
C SER A 108 -2.91 -18.74 5.32
N LEU A 109 -2.66 -17.72 6.13
CA LEU A 109 -1.72 -16.65 5.86
C LEU A 109 -0.28 -17.17 5.90
N VAL A 110 0.02 -18.09 6.82
CA VAL A 110 1.35 -18.68 6.99
C VAL A 110 1.68 -19.58 5.81
N GLU A 111 0.75 -20.42 5.36
CA GLU A 111 0.96 -21.28 4.18
C GLU A 111 1.21 -20.44 2.91
N ALA A 112 0.46 -19.36 2.72
CA ALA A 112 0.67 -18.44 1.60
C ALA A 112 2.04 -17.75 1.69
N TYR A 113 2.47 -17.35 2.90
CA TYR A 113 3.79 -16.78 3.15
C TYR A 113 4.91 -17.77 2.80
N GLU A 114 4.82 -19.02 3.27
CA GLU A 114 5.84 -20.04 3.00
C GLU A 114 5.91 -20.39 1.51
N LYS A 115 4.76 -20.45 0.83
CA LYS A 115 4.71 -20.62 -0.64
C LYS A 115 5.45 -19.49 -1.35
N CYS A 116 5.24 -18.24 -0.94
CA CYS A 116 5.93 -17.09 -1.53
C CYS A 116 7.44 -17.13 -1.27
N ARG A 117 7.86 -17.44 -0.04
CA ARG A 117 9.27 -17.62 0.32
C ARG A 117 9.94 -18.71 -0.52
N ALA A 118 9.27 -19.85 -0.71
CA ALA A 118 9.78 -20.96 -1.52
C ALA A 118 9.98 -20.59 -3.01
N LEU A 119 9.17 -19.66 -3.55
CA LEU A 119 9.34 -19.13 -4.90
C LEU A 119 10.45 -18.07 -4.98
N ALA A 120 10.54 -17.21 -3.97
CA ALA A 120 11.43 -16.05 -3.97
C ALA A 120 12.88 -16.38 -3.59
N ASP A 121 13.10 -17.11 -2.48
CA ASP A 121 14.43 -17.40 -1.93
C ASP A 121 15.44 -17.97 -2.95
N PRO A 122 15.07 -18.91 -3.85
CA PRO A 122 16.01 -19.43 -4.84
C PRO A 122 16.19 -18.52 -6.06
N LYS A 123 15.39 -17.46 -6.21
CA LYS A 123 15.31 -16.65 -7.44
C LYS A 123 15.80 -15.22 -7.31
N VAL A 124 15.59 -14.57 -6.17
CA VAL A 124 15.88 -13.14 -5.99
C VAL A 124 17.35 -12.78 -6.24
N CYS A 125 17.59 -11.74 -7.02
CA CYS A 125 18.92 -11.18 -7.29
C CYS A 125 19.32 -10.11 -6.26
N CYS A 126 18.34 -9.46 -5.62
CA CYS A 126 18.54 -8.43 -4.61
C CYS A 126 17.80 -8.78 -3.32
N ASP A 127 18.08 -8.04 -2.24
CA ASP A 127 17.41 -8.30 -0.95
C ASP A 127 15.91 -8.05 -1.05
N TYR A 128 15.13 -8.76 -0.24
CA TYR A 128 13.68 -8.60 -0.26
C TYR A 128 13.05 -8.85 1.10
N ALA A 129 11.82 -8.40 1.28
CA ALA A 129 10.95 -8.85 2.35
C ALA A 129 9.49 -8.88 1.85
N LEU A 130 8.55 -9.23 2.73
CA LEU A 130 7.17 -9.52 2.34
C LEU A 130 6.16 -8.76 3.20
N HIS A 131 5.15 -8.20 2.53
CA HIS A 131 3.86 -7.84 3.13
C HIS A 131 2.91 -9.04 3.04
N VAL A 132 1.98 -9.17 3.99
CA VAL A 132 0.97 -10.24 3.97
C VAL A 132 -0.44 -9.68 3.92
N GLY A 133 -1.22 -10.10 2.93
CA GLY A 133 -2.61 -9.71 2.74
C GLY A 133 -3.53 -10.32 3.81
N ILE A 134 -4.42 -9.49 4.36
CA ILE A 134 -5.52 -9.90 5.23
C ILE A 134 -6.81 -9.74 4.43
N THR A 135 -7.26 -10.83 3.81
CA THR A 135 -8.41 -10.85 2.87
C THR A 135 -9.69 -11.35 3.54
N TRP A 136 -9.59 -11.88 4.75
CA TRP A 136 -10.69 -12.35 5.60
C TRP A 136 -10.31 -12.19 7.08
N TRP A 137 -11.27 -12.33 7.99
CA TRP A 137 -11.02 -12.15 9.43
C TRP A 137 -11.70 -13.22 10.28
N ALA A 138 -10.88 -13.90 11.10
CA ALA A 138 -11.30 -14.89 12.08
C ALA A 138 -10.25 -15.01 13.20
N PRO A 139 -10.54 -15.68 14.34
CA PRO A 139 -9.55 -15.92 15.39
C PRO A 139 -8.26 -16.59 14.89
N LYS A 140 -8.36 -17.48 13.89
CA LYS A 140 -7.21 -18.11 13.23
C LYS A 140 -6.29 -17.07 12.58
N VAL A 141 -6.86 -16.12 11.83
CA VAL A 141 -6.13 -15.03 11.18
C VAL A 141 -5.36 -14.20 12.20
N LYS A 142 -5.98 -13.85 13.33
CA LYS A 142 -5.30 -13.12 14.42
C LYS A 142 -4.08 -13.90 14.93
N ALA A 143 -4.22 -15.20 15.19
CA ALA A 143 -3.12 -16.03 15.66
C ALA A 143 -1.99 -16.14 14.61
N GLU A 144 -2.34 -16.30 13.33
CA GLU A 144 -1.35 -16.36 12.25
C GLU A 144 -0.61 -15.02 12.05
N MET A 145 -1.28 -13.88 12.24
CA MET A 145 -0.61 -12.57 12.26
C MET A 145 0.43 -12.49 13.38
N GLU A 146 0.13 -12.99 14.58
CA GLU A 146 1.09 -13.06 15.69
C GLU A 146 2.30 -13.92 15.34
N THR A 147 2.08 -15.10 14.75
CA THR A 147 3.17 -15.99 14.27
C THR A 147 4.04 -15.31 13.21
N LEU A 148 3.43 -14.67 12.21
CA LEU A 148 4.15 -13.98 11.14
C LEU A 148 5.06 -12.88 11.69
N VAL A 149 4.57 -12.12 12.68
CA VAL A 149 5.36 -11.06 13.31
C VAL A 149 6.46 -11.61 14.21
N ARG A 150 6.14 -12.56 15.08
CA ARG A 150 7.08 -13.06 16.10
C ARG A 150 8.18 -13.94 15.51
N GLU A 151 7.88 -14.70 14.47
CA GLU A 151 8.74 -15.80 14.02
C GLU A 151 9.18 -15.68 12.56
N LYS A 152 8.41 -14.97 11.71
CA LYS A 152 8.63 -14.95 10.26
C LYS A 152 9.17 -13.61 9.74
N GLY A 153 9.40 -12.64 10.63
CA GLY A 153 10.00 -11.36 10.26
C GLY A 153 9.10 -10.50 9.37
N VAL A 154 7.79 -10.53 9.60
CA VAL A 154 6.82 -9.64 8.95
C VAL A 154 6.44 -8.55 9.94
N ASN A 155 6.30 -7.29 9.49
CA ASN A 155 5.80 -6.21 10.35
C ASN A 155 4.73 -5.35 9.67
N SER A 156 4.17 -5.81 8.55
CA SER A 156 3.25 -5.03 7.74
C SER A 156 2.26 -5.93 7.01
N PHE A 157 0.99 -5.54 7.07
CA PHE A 157 -0.15 -6.31 6.57
C PHE A 157 -0.97 -5.48 5.60
N GLN A 158 -1.42 -6.05 4.48
CA GLN A 158 -2.18 -5.37 3.44
C GLN A 158 -3.68 -5.70 3.55
N MET A 159 -4.54 -4.68 3.59
CA MET A 159 -5.99 -4.84 3.60
C MET A 159 -6.61 -4.10 2.41
N PHE A 160 -7.83 -4.48 2.06
CA PHE A 160 -8.57 -3.90 0.94
C PHE A 160 -9.94 -3.43 1.41
N MET A 161 -10.30 -2.20 1.04
CA MET A 161 -11.66 -1.66 1.19
C MET A 161 -12.49 -1.83 -0.09
N THR A 162 -11.85 -2.31 -1.16
CA THR A 162 -12.43 -2.64 -2.46
C THR A 162 -12.27 -4.12 -2.76
N TYR A 163 -12.59 -4.54 -3.99
CA TYR A 163 -12.69 -5.95 -4.40
C TYR A 163 -13.73 -6.69 -3.56
N LYS A 164 -14.98 -6.21 -3.63
CA LYS A 164 -16.15 -6.86 -3.03
C LYS A 164 -16.15 -8.35 -3.39
N ASP A 165 -16.52 -9.18 -2.42
CA ASP A 165 -16.54 -10.65 -2.49
C ASP A 165 -15.18 -11.36 -2.67
N LEU A 166 -14.11 -10.65 -3.09
CA LEU A 166 -12.76 -11.22 -3.24
C LEU A 166 -11.85 -10.94 -2.06
N TYR A 167 -11.62 -9.67 -1.71
CA TYR A 167 -10.64 -9.28 -0.69
C TYR A 167 -11.15 -8.24 0.31
N MET A 168 -12.29 -7.62 0.02
CA MET A 168 -12.86 -6.54 0.83
C MET A 168 -13.09 -6.98 2.28
N LEU A 169 -12.68 -6.11 3.20
CA LEU A 169 -13.04 -6.16 4.62
C LEU A 169 -14.04 -5.04 4.95
N ARG A 170 -15.01 -5.36 5.80
CA ARG A 170 -15.98 -4.39 6.33
C ARG A 170 -15.38 -3.58 7.47
N ASP A 171 -15.98 -2.44 7.80
CA ASP A 171 -15.49 -1.55 8.86
C ASP A 171 -15.29 -2.26 10.21
N SER A 172 -16.20 -3.16 10.58
CA SER A 172 -16.08 -3.94 11.82
C SER A 172 -14.86 -4.87 11.83
N GLU A 173 -14.51 -5.43 10.66
CA GLU A 173 -13.34 -6.30 10.51
C GLU A 173 -12.06 -5.47 10.51
N LEU A 174 -12.02 -4.36 9.76
CA LEU A 174 -10.91 -3.41 9.77
C LEU A 174 -10.61 -2.91 11.19
N TYR A 175 -11.64 -2.60 11.98
CA TYR A 175 -11.48 -2.20 13.37
C TYR A 175 -10.74 -3.27 14.20
N GLN A 176 -11.11 -4.56 14.05
CA GLN A 176 -10.47 -5.66 14.77
C GLN A 176 -9.05 -5.94 14.25
N VAL A 177 -8.84 -5.90 12.94
CA VAL A 177 -7.52 -6.05 12.32
C VAL A 177 -6.56 -4.96 12.78
N PHE A 178 -7.04 -3.71 12.92
CA PHE A 178 -6.19 -2.60 13.37
C PHE A 178 -5.83 -2.71 14.85
N HIS A 179 -6.74 -3.17 15.70
CA HIS A 179 -6.38 -3.53 17.08
C HIS A 179 -5.30 -4.62 17.10
N ALA A 180 -5.47 -5.68 16.31
CA ALA A 180 -4.47 -6.74 16.22
C ALA A 180 -3.11 -6.23 15.71
N CYS A 181 -3.08 -5.39 14.67
CA CYS A 181 -1.85 -4.79 14.14
C CYS A 181 -1.15 -3.92 15.20
N ARG A 182 -1.90 -3.11 15.94
CA ARG A 182 -1.37 -2.27 17.02
C ARG A 182 -0.73 -3.14 18.12
N ASP A 183 -1.42 -4.18 18.56
CA ASP A 183 -0.98 -5.05 19.67
C ASP A 183 0.34 -5.77 19.34
N ILE A 184 0.53 -6.17 18.08
CA ILE A 184 1.74 -6.85 17.61
C ILE A 184 2.81 -5.90 17.06
N GLY A 185 2.55 -4.59 17.01
CA GLY A 185 3.49 -3.59 16.53
C GLY A 185 3.69 -3.58 15.02
N ALA A 186 2.68 -4.00 14.25
CA ALA A 186 2.71 -4.03 12.78
C ALA A 186 2.08 -2.77 12.15
N ILE A 187 2.37 -2.52 10.88
CA ILE A 187 1.81 -1.40 10.12
C ILE A 187 0.70 -1.93 9.21
N PRO A 188 -0.56 -1.50 9.40
CA PRO A 188 -1.61 -1.80 8.45
C PRO A 188 -1.46 -0.93 7.19
N ARG A 189 -1.30 -1.57 6.04
CA ARG A 189 -1.36 -1.00 4.68
C ARG A 189 -2.78 -1.16 4.15
N VAL A 190 -3.36 -0.12 3.57
CA VAL A 190 -4.75 -0.17 3.08
C VAL A 190 -4.89 0.40 1.69
N HIS A 191 -5.45 -0.43 0.81
CA HIS A 191 -6.00 -0.02 -0.48
C HIS A 191 -7.38 0.58 -0.25
N ALA A 192 -7.49 1.90 -0.35
CA ALA A 192 -8.64 2.66 0.11
C ALA A 192 -9.49 3.19 -1.06
N GLU A 193 -10.37 2.34 -1.59
CA GLU A 193 -11.50 2.72 -2.45
C GLU A 193 -12.78 2.11 -1.87
N ASN A 194 -13.93 2.76 -2.02
CA ASN A 194 -15.19 2.21 -1.54
C ASN A 194 -15.67 1.03 -2.41
N GLY A 195 -15.46 -0.20 -1.95
CA GLY A 195 -15.74 -1.41 -2.72
C GLY A 195 -17.18 -1.64 -3.15
N GLU A 196 -18.15 -1.17 -2.38
CA GLU A 196 -19.57 -1.26 -2.75
C GLU A 196 -19.87 -0.33 -3.93
N LEU A 197 -19.40 0.93 -3.84
CA LEU A 197 -19.59 1.90 -4.92
C LEU A 197 -18.79 1.57 -6.18
N VAL A 198 -17.59 0.98 -6.03
CA VAL A 198 -16.82 0.45 -7.18
C VAL A 198 -17.62 -0.65 -7.89
N ALA A 199 -18.27 -1.54 -7.15
CA ALA A 199 -19.06 -2.63 -7.74
C ALA A 199 -20.29 -2.11 -8.49
N GLU A 200 -21.05 -1.19 -7.90
CA GLU A 200 -22.21 -0.57 -8.56
C GLU A 200 -21.80 0.29 -9.75
N GLY A 201 -20.76 1.11 -9.63
CA GLY A 201 -20.25 1.95 -10.73
C GLY A 201 -19.71 1.13 -11.90
N ALA A 202 -19.09 -0.02 -11.64
CA ALA A 202 -18.65 -0.92 -12.70
C ALA A 202 -19.82 -1.56 -13.44
N LYS A 203 -20.85 -1.98 -12.71
CA LYS A 203 -22.09 -2.51 -13.28
C LYS A 203 -22.81 -1.44 -14.11
N GLU A 204 -22.96 -0.22 -13.58
CA GLU A 204 -23.60 0.90 -14.27
C GLU A 204 -22.88 1.26 -15.58
N ALA A 205 -21.55 1.35 -15.55
CA ALA A 205 -20.76 1.61 -16.76
C ALA A 205 -21.00 0.55 -17.85
N LEU A 206 -21.01 -0.74 -17.47
CA LEU A 206 -21.29 -1.84 -18.39
C LEU A 206 -22.74 -1.81 -18.91
N ASP A 207 -23.72 -1.53 -18.06
CA ASP A 207 -25.14 -1.42 -18.43
C ASP A 207 -25.38 -0.27 -19.43
N LEU A 208 -24.55 0.78 -19.38
CA LEU A 208 -24.52 1.90 -20.34
C LEU A 208 -23.74 1.57 -21.63
N GLY A 209 -23.18 0.36 -21.75
CA GLY A 209 -22.40 -0.08 -22.92
C GLY A 209 -20.94 0.40 -22.92
N ILE A 210 -20.44 0.95 -21.81
CA ILE A 210 -19.04 1.36 -21.66
C ILE A 210 -18.21 0.14 -21.25
N THR A 211 -17.65 -0.53 -22.25
CA THR A 211 -16.88 -1.78 -22.06
C THR A 211 -15.37 -1.59 -22.23
N GLY A 212 -14.93 -0.44 -22.72
CA GLY A 212 -13.52 -0.13 -22.93
C GLY A 212 -12.77 0.25 -21.65
N PRO A 213 -11.43 0.34 -21.69
CA PRO A 213 -10.60 0.64 -20.53
C PRO A 213 -10.96 1.93 -19.80
N GLU A 214 -11.53 2.93 -20.48
CA GLU A 214 -12.07 4.16 -19.88
C GLU A 214 -13.13 3.90 -18.80
N GLY A 215 -13.84 2.77 -18.88
CA GLY A 215 -14.75 2.32 -17.84
C GLY A 215 -14.07 2.14 -16.47
N ILE A 216 -12.76 1.85 -16.42
CA ILE A 216 -12.03 1.74 -15.15
C ILE A 216 -11.89 3.08 -14.42
N GLU A 217 -11.94 4.20 -15.13
CA GLU A 217 -11.83 5.53 -14.53
C GLU A 217 -13.22 6.06 -14.19
N ILE A 218 -14.18 5.90 -15.11
CA ILE A 218 -15.59 6.31 -14.96
C ILE A 218 -16.26 5.58 -13.79
N SER A 219 -16.05 4.27 -13.64
CA SER A 219 -16.71 3.46 -12.60
C SER A 219 -16.25 3.75 -11.17
N ARG A 220 -15.19 4.54 -10.99
CA ARG A 220 -14.53 4.76 -9.70
C ARG A 220 -13.84 6.13 -9.63
N PRO A 221 -14.61 7.22 -9.74
CA PRO A 221 -14.08 8.57 -9.64
C PRO A 221 -13.38 8.79 -8.29
N GLU A 222 -12.54 9.81 -8.22
CA GLU A 222 -11.62 10.02 -7.08
C GLU A 222 -12.31 10.19 -5.71
N GLU A 223 -13.59 10.58 -5.68
CA GLU A 223 -14.34 10.69 -4.43
C GLU A 223 -14.50 9.34 -3.71
N LEU A 224 -14.54 8.20 -4.43
CA LEU A 224 -14.58 6.87 -3.83
C LEU A 224 -13.26 6.52 -3.11
N GLU A 225 -12.14 7.03 -3.62
CA GLU A 225 -10.83 6.90 -2.98
C GLU A 225 -10.73 7.82 -1.76
N ALA A 226 -11.19 9.06 -1.90
CA ALA A 226 -11.16 10.05 -0.82
C ALA A 226 -12.06 9.64 0.37
N GLU A 227 -13.27 9.14 0.11
CA GLU A 227 -14.19 8.63 1.14
C GLU A 227 -13.56 7.49 1.92
N ALA A 228 -13.08 6.45 1.22
CA ALA A 228 -12.48 5.29 1.86
C ALA A 228 -11.20 5.66 2.63
N THR A 229 -10.38 6.56 2.08
CA THR A 229 -9.19 7.12 2.74
C THR A 229 -9.58 7.83 4.05
N HIS A 230 -10.63 8.64 4.02
CA HIS A 230 -11.11 9.35 5.20
C HIS A 230 -11.67 8.39 6.27
N ARG A 231 -12.47 7.41 5.83
CA ARG A 231 -13.07 6.39 6.70
C ARG A 231 -12.01 5.54 7.38
N VAL A 232 -11.01 5.04 6.65
CA VAL A 232 -9.97 4.19 7.24
C VAL A 232 -9.05 4.95 8.19
N ILE A 233 -8.71 6.21 7.88
CA ILE A 233 -7.98 7.08 8.80
C ILE A 233 -8.78 7.28 10.10
N THR A 234 -10.10 7.40 10.00
CA THR A 234 -10.98 7.52 11.17
C THR A 234 -10.96 6.25 12.00
N ILE A 235 -11.13 5.07 11.38
CA ILE A 235 -11.06 3.77 12.08
C ILE A 235 -9.71 3.61 12.78
N ALA A 236 -8.60 3.84 12.07
CA ALA A 236 -7.25 3.73 12.63
C ALA A 236 -7.02 4.70 13.80
N ASN A 237 -7.51 5.93 13.69
CA ASN A 237 -7.42 6.90 14.77
C ASN A 237 -8.27 6.50 15.99
N ARG A 238 -9.39 5.78 15.80
CA ARG A 238 -10.21 5.25 16.92
C ARG A 238 -9.57 4.04 17.60
N THR A 239 -8.78 3.24 16.89
CA THR A 239 -8.06 2.08 17.45
C THR A 239 -6.66 2.45 17.96
N HIS A 240 -6.21 3.68 17.73
CA HIS A 240 -4.85 4.17 18.00
C HIS A 240 -3.77 3.37 17.24
N CYS A 241 -4.14 2.81 16.07
CA CYS A 241 -3.22 2.13 15.17
C CYS A 241 -2.60 3.15 14.20
N PRO A 242 -1.31 3.06 13.86
CA PRO A 242 -0.81 3.80 12.70
C PRO A 242 -1.49 3.28 11.43
N ILE A 243 -1.53 4.08 10.37
CA ILE A 243 -2.11 3.63 9.09
C ILE A 243 -1.22 4.04 7.93
N TYR A 244 -1.10 3.17 6.93
CA TYR A 244 -0.33 3.38 5.71
C TYR A 244 -1.25 3.27 4.50
N LEU A 245 -1.49 4.38 3.80
CA LEU A 245 -2.30 4.42 2.59
C LEU A 245 -1.41 4.05 1.40
N VAL A 246 -1.83 3.09 0.58
CA VAL A 246 -1.09 2.66 -0.61
C VAL A 246 -1.74 3.21 -1.87
N ASN A 247 -0.94 3.37 -2.93
CA ASN A 247 -1.40 3.74 -4.27
C ASN A 247 -2.26 5.02 -4.32
N VAL A 248 -1.94 6.04 -3.52
CA VAL A 248 -2.67 7.31 -3.53
C VAL A 248 -2.62 7.90 -4.94
N SER A 249 -3.77 8.03 -5.59
CA SER A 249 -3.86 8.38 -7.01
C SER A 249 -4.47 9.73 -7.30
N SER A 250 -5.13 10.37 -6.34
CA SER A 250 -5.92 11.59 -6.56
C SER A 250 -5.54 12.76 -5.65
N ILE A 251 -5.91 13.96 -6.11
CA ILE A 251 -5.82 15.20 -5.33
C ILE A 251 -6.68 15.07 -4.07
N SER A 252 -7.94 14.62 -4.23
CA SER A 252 -8.89 14.48 -3.12
C SER A 252 -8.38 13.56 -2.00
N ALA A 253 -7.83 12.39 -2.33
CA ALA A 253 -7.24 11.51 -1.32
C ALA A 253 -5.98 12.10 -0.67
N GLY A 254 -5.16 12.80 -1.47
CA GLY A 254 -4.02 13.58 -0.99
C GLY A 254 -4.40 14.64 0.06
N ASP A 255 -5.48 15.37 -0.18
CA ASP A 255 -6.02 16.39 0.74
C ASP A 255 -6.52 15.80 2.04
N VAL A 256 -7.21 14.66 1.98
CA VAL A 256 -7.66 13.92 3.17
C VAL A 256 -6.46 13.53 4.04
N ILE A 257 -5.38 13.04 3.42
CA ILE A 257 -4.14 12.66 4.12
C ILE A 257 -3.47 13.90 4.73
N ALA A 258 -3.35 14.99 3.98
CA ALA A 258 -2.78 16.25 4.46
C ALA A 258 -3.54 16.77 5.69
N ALA A 259 -4.87 16.87 5.60
CA ALA A 259 -5.72 17.31 6.70
C ALA A 259 -5.60 16.39 7.93
N ALA A 260 -5.52 15.07 7.73
CA ALA A 260 -5.32 14.11 8.80
C ALA A 260 -3.96 14.29 9.51
N LYS A 261 -2.88 14.50 8.74
CA LYS A 261 -1.54 14.78 9.28
C LYS A 261 -1.51 16.10 10.06
N MET A 262 -2.18 17.15 9.57
CA MET A 262 -2.32 18.43 10.27
C MET A 262 -3.02 18.29 11.63
N GLN A 263 -3.96 17.35 11.76
CA GLN A 263 -4.64 17.01 13.02
C GLN A 263 -3.79 16.10 13.94
N GLY A 264 -2.54 15.79 13.57
CA GLY A 264 -1.64 14.93 14.34
C GLY A 264 -2.06 13.45 14.35
N LYS A 265 -2.89 13.00 13.38
CA LYS A 265 -3.19 11.58 13.20
C LYS A 265 -1.92 10.87 12.68
N VAL A 266 -1.73 9.61 13.07
CA VAL A 266 -0.54 8.84 12.68
C VAL A 266 -0.79 8.15 11.35
N VAL A 267 -0.70 8.94 10.28
CA VAL A 267 -0.93 8.52 8.90
C VAL A 267 0.38 8.60 8.12
N LEU A 268 0.68 7.53 7.39
CA LEU A 268 1.73 7.44 6.38
C LEU A 268 1.06 7.18 5.04
N ALA A 269 1.72 7.56 3.94
CA ALA A 269 1.14 7.37 2.63
C ALA A 269 2.20 7.13 1.55
N GLU A 270 1.81 6.34 0.57
CA GLU A 270 2.58 5.92 -0.59
C GLU A 270 1.78 6.21 -1.86
N THR A 271 2.46 6.68 -2.88
CA THR A 271 1.94 6.72 -4.25
C THR A 271 2.83 5.88 -5.16
N THR A 272 2.43 5.68 -6.40
CA THR A 272 3.23 4.96 -7.39
C THR A 272 3.93 5.94 -8.33
N ASN A 273 4.99 5.50 -9.01
CA ASN A 273 5.58 6.28 -10.09
C ASN A 273 4.58 6.56 -11.22
N ALA A 274 3.62 5.66 -11.47
CA ALA A 274 2.58 5.87 -12.46
C ALA A 274 1.65 7.01 -12.04
N HIS A 275 1.09 6.95 -10.82
CA HIS A 275 0.19 7.98 -10.29
C HIS A 275 0.86 9.35 -10.16
N ALA A 276 2.12 9.38 -9.73
CA ALA A 276 2.86 10.62 -9.54
C ALA A 276 3.29 11.31 -10.86
N THR A 277 3.14 10.65 -12.03
CA THR A 277 3.72 11.17 -13.29
C THR A 277 2.84 11.07 -14.54
N LEU A 278 1.85 10.18 -14.56
CA LEU A 278 0.98 9.93 -15.71
C LEU A 278 -0.45 10.43 -15.45
N THR A 279 -1.22 10.58 -16.53
CA THR A 279 -2.65 10.95 -16.45
C THR A 279 -3.54 9.84 -16.99
N GLY A 280 -4.81 9.84 -16.58
CA GLY A 280 -5.85 8.93 -17.04
C GLY A 280 -6.25 9.14 -18.50
N LEU A 281 -5.72 10.16 -19.20
CA LEU A 281 -5.98 10.39 -20.62
C LEU A 281 -5.60 9.17 -21.48
N HIS A 282 -4.65 8.36 -21.03
CA HIS A 282 -4.27 7.12 -21.70
C HIS A 282 -5.42 6.10 -21.78
N TYR A 283 -6.39 6.12 -20.87
CA TYR A 283 -7.56 5.24 -20.95
C TYR A 283 -8.48 5.55 -22.14
N TYR A 284 -8.42 6.77 -22.66
CA TYR A 284 -9.22 7.24 -23.78
C TYR A 284 -8.44 7.19 -25.12
N HIS A 285 -7.30 6.50 -25.13
CA HIS A 285 -6.53 6.29 -26.36
C HIS A 285 -7.30 5.39 -27.33
N GLN A 286 -7.25 5.72 -28.62
CA GLN A 286 -8.03 5.03 -29.66
C GLN A 286 -7.60 3.56 -29.87
N ASP A 287 -6.30 3.26 -29.68
CA ASP A 287 -5.84 1.88 -29.58
C ASP A 287 -6.16 1.31 -28.20
N TRP A 288 -7.03 0.30 -28.19
CA TRP A 288 -7.42 -0.45 -27.01
C TRP A 288 -6.23 -1.04 -26.26
N SER A 289 -5.20 -1.51 -26.97
CA SER A 289 -4.04 -2.16 -26.35
C SER A 289 -3.24 -1.15 -25.53
N HIS A 290 -3.00 0.03 -26.09
CA HIS A 290 -2.45 1.17 -25.36
C HIS A 290 -3.29 1.48 -24.13
N ALA A 291 -4.61 1.68 -24.28
CA ALA A 291 -5.47 2.07 -23.16
C ALA A 291 -5.50 1.01 -22.03
N ALA A 292 -5.59 -0.28 -22.40
CA ALA A 292 -5.59 -1.40 -21.46
C ALA A 292 -4.27 -1.57 -20.70
N ALA A 293 -3.14 -1.17 -21.29
CA ALA A 293 -1.83 -1.24 -20.64
C ALA A 293 -1.74 -0.41 -19.36
N TYR A 294 -2.50 0.70 -19.26
CA TYR A 294 -2.50 1.60 -18.10
C TYR A 294 -3.50 1.19 -17.02
N VAL A 295 -4.29 0.12 -17.24
CA VAL A 295 -5.35 -0.30 -16.31
C VAL A 295 -4.72 -0.82 -15.01
N THR A 296 -4.89 -0.04 -13.96
CA THR A 296 -4.51 -0.32 -12.58
C THR A 296 -5.53 0.34 -11.64
N VAL A 297 -5.43 0.06 -10.34
CA VAL A 297 -6.34 0.62 -9.34
C VAL A 297 -5.59 1.13 -8.10
N PRO A 298 -6.03 2.24 -7.48
CA PRO A 298 -7.00 3.19 -8.03
C PRO A 298 -6.52 3.73 -9.40
N PRO A 299 -7.40 4.13 -10.32
CA PRO A 299 -6.98 4.45 -11.69
C PRO A 299 -6.13 5.72 -11.72
N LEU A 300 -5.40 5.91 -12.82
CA LEU A 300 -4.83 7.22 -13.14
C LEU A 300 -5.97 8.23 -13.34
N ARG A 301 -5.77 9.48 -12.94
CA ARG A 301 -6.83 10.49 -12.95
C ARG A 301 -6.78 11.38 -14.18
N LEU A 302 -7.94 11.81 -14.67
CA LEU A 302 -8.03 12.69 -15.84
C LEU A 302 -7.52 14.11 -15.58
N ASP A 303 -7.66 14.61 -14.35
CA ASP A 303 -7.16 15.94 -13.99
C ASP A 303 -5.64 16.00 -14.21
N THR A 304 -5.23 16.87 -15.13
CA THR A 304 -3.85 17.07 -15.56
C THR A 304 -2.97 17.64 -14.45
N ASN A 305 -3.56 18.21 -13.40
CA ASN A 305 -2.84 18.70 -12.23
C ASN A 305 -2.45 17.58 -11.25
N THR A 306 -3.06 16.39 -11.36
CA THR A 306 -2.88 15.29 -10.41
C THR A 306 -1.41 14.93 -10.21
N SER A 307 -0.66 14.70 -11.29
CA SER A 307 0.75 14.31 -11.21
C SER A 307 1.61 15.40 -10.55
N THR A 308 1.40 16.66 -10.93
CA THR A 308 2.11 17.81 -10.34
C THR A 308 1.80 17.94 -8.85
N TYR A 309 0.54 17.72 -8.47
CA TYR A 309 0.08 17.79 -7.09
C TYR A 309 0.70 16.66 -6.25
N LEU A 310 0.57 15.40 -6.68
CA LEU A 310 1.14 14.24 -5.98
C LEU A 310 2.67 14.33 -5.85
N MET A 311 3.37 14.82 -6.88
CA MET A 311 4.81 15.08 -6.79
C MET A 311 5.15 16.16 -5.76
N SER A 312 4.33 17.21 -5.66
CA SER A 312 4.48 18.25 -4.62
C SER A 312 4.21 17.70 -3.22
N LEU A 313 3.26 16.77 -3.09
CA LEU A 313 2.98 16.07 -1.83
C LEU A 313 4.10 15.10 -1.43
N LEU A 314 4.78 14.48 -2.39
CA LEU A 314 6.00 13.72 -2.15
C LEU A 314 7.14 14.63 -1.69
N ALA A 315 7.30 15.81 -2.32
CA ALA A 315 8.32 16.78 -1.94
C ALA A 315 8.10 17.33 -0.52
N ASN A 316 6.84 17.57 -0.13
CA ASN A 316 6.48 18.17 1.16
C ASN A 316 6.24 17.15 2.31
N ASP A 317 6.45 15.85 2.07
CA ASP A 317 6.28 14.76 3.04
C ASP A 317 4.83 14.47 3.49
N THR A 318 3.84 15.00 2.79
CA THR A 318 2.44 14.52 2.88
C THR A 318 2.34 13.09 2.35
N LEU A 319 2.99 12.82 1.22
CA LEU A 319 3.30 11.46 0.75
C LEU A 319 4.76 11.15 1.10
N ASN A 320 5.01 9.96 1.64
CA ASN A 320 6.28 9.64 2.26
C ASN A 320 7.21 8.83 1.35
N ILE A 321 6.63 7.94 0.52
CA ILE A 321 7.36 6.95 -0.27
C ILE A 321 6.72 6.86 -1.66
N VAL A 322 7.55 6.55 -2.66
CA VAL A 322 7.09 6.16 -3.99
C VAL A 322 7.48 4.71 -4.31
N ALA A 323 6.47 3.90 -4.67
CA ALA A 323 6.62 2.52 -5.09
C ALA A 323 6.37 2.36 -6.60
N SER A 324 6.57 1.16 -7.14
CA SER A 324 6.14 0.87 -8.52
C SER A 324 4.76 0.23 -8.62
N ASP A 325 4.35 -0.48 -7.56
CA ASP A 325 3.21 -1.41 -7.59
C ASP A 325 3.29 -2.40 -8.77
N HIS A 326 4.52 -2.84 -9.07
CA HIS A 326 4.84 -3.54 -10.29
C HIS A 326 4.12 -4.90 -10.40
N ARG A 327 3.27 -5.02 -11.42
CA ARG A 327 2.51 -6.22 -11.78
C ARG A 327 2.23 -6.25 -13.30
N PRO A 328 3.25 -6.44 -14.15
CA PRO A 328 3.09 -6.42 -15.59
C PRO A 328 2.27 -7.61 -16.09
N PHE A 329 1.38 -7.31 -17.02
CA PHE A 329 0.68 -8.29 -17.85
C PHE A 329 0.94 -7.96 -19.31
N THR A 330 1.07 -8.98 -20.15
CA THR A 330 1.14 -8.80 -21.60
C THR A 330 -0.17 -8.25 -22.15
N THR A 331 -0.13 -7.64 -23.33
CA THR A 331 -1.33 -7.22 -24.07
C THR A 331 -2.29 -8.40 -24.28
N LYS A 332 -1.75 -9.60 -24.52
CA LYS A 332 -2.55 -10.84 -24.63
C LYS A 332 -3.30 -11.18 -23.34
N GLN A 333 -2.70 -11.01 -22.18
CA GLN A 333 -3.36 -11.20 -20.88
C GLN A 333 -4.36 -10.07 -20.60
N LYS A 334 -4.00 -8.81 -20.93
CA LYS A 334 -4.93 -7.67 -20.83
C LYS A 334 -6.20 -7.91 -21.64
N ALA A 335 -6.07 -8.49 -22.84
CA ALA A 335 -7.18 -8.78 -23.76
C ALA A 335 -8.25 -9.74 -23.23
N MET A 336 -8.06 -10.36 -22.05
CA MET A 336 -9.15 -11.06 -21.35
C MET A 336 -10.36 -10.14 -21.07
N GLY A 337 -10.14 -8.83 -20.95
CA GLY A 337 -11.21 -7.83 -20.79
C GLY A 337 -11.46 -6.98 -22.02
N LYS A 338 -11.18 -7.47 -23.24
CA LYS A 338 -11.39 -6.70 -24.48
C LYS A 338 -12.84 -6.20 -24.66
N GLU A 339 -13.80 -6.99 -24.22
CA GLU A 339 -15.24 -6.69 -24.31
C GLU A 339 -15.86 -6.30 -22.95
N ASP A 340 -15.04 -6.22 -21.90
CA ASP A 340 -15.47 -6.01 -20.53
C ASP A 340 -14.27 -5.57 -19.68
N PHE A 341 -14.18 -4.27 -19.42
CA PHE A 341 -13.04 -3.68 -18.70
C PHE A 341 -12.84 -4.27 -17.30
N THR A 342 -13.90 -4.82 -16.68
CA THR A 342 -13.82 -5.43 -15.34
C THR A 342 -12.99 -6.72 -15.31
N LYS A 343 -12.74 -7.30 -16.48
CA LYS A 343 -11.90 -8.50 -16.67
C LYS A 343 -10.48 -8.19 -17.12
N ILE A 344 -10.13 -6.92 -17.32
CA ILE A 344 -8.75 -6.52 -17.59
C ILE A 344 -7.96 -6.69 -16.29
N PRO A 345 -6.92 -7.55 -16.23
CA PRO A 345 -6.14 -7.73 -15.02
C PRO A 345 -5.46 -6.41 -14.62
N HIS A 346 -5.73 -5.93 -13.39
CA HIS A 346 -5.19 -4.67 -12.91
C HIS A 346 -3.69 -4.80 -12.63
N GLY A 347 -2.86 -3.95 -13.22
CA GLY A 347 -1.42 -3.99 -12.99
C GLY A 347 -0.62 -3.35 -14.12
N VAL A 348 0.51 -2.75 -13.75
CA VAL A 348 1.38 -1.99 -14.63
C VAL A 348 2.84 -2.33 -14.37
N SER A 349 3.71 -2.05 -15.32
CA SER A 349 5.18 -2.14 -15.17
C SER A 349 5.74 -0.84 -14.57
N GLY A 350 6.98 -0.88 -14.04
CA GLY A 350 7.53 0.30 -13.37
C GLY A 350 8.70 0.07 -12.40
N VAL A 351 9.03 -1.16 -12.02
CA VAL A 351 10.11 -1.43 -11.05
C VAL A 351 11.48 -0.97 -11.58
N GLN A 352 11.69 -1.09 -12.89
CA GLN A 352 12.93 -0.63 -13.54
C GLN A 352 12.97 0.89 -13.66
N ASP A 353 11.84 1.51 -13.96
CA ASP A 353 11.77 2.91 -14.37
C ASP A 353 11.62 3.87 -13.18
N ARG A 354 11.20 3.37 -12.01
CA ARG A 354 10.85 4.15 -10.82
C ARG A 354 11.88 5.23 -10.47
N MET A 355 13.16 4.88 -10.39
CA MET A 355 14.21 5.82 -9.97
C MET A 355 14.37 6.96 -11.00
N SER A 356 14.52 6.64 -12.29
CA SER A 356 14.73 7.64 -13.35
C SER A 356 13.49 8.49 -13.61
N VAL A 357 12.30 7.91 -13.56
CA VAL A 357 11.03 8.64 -13.72
C VAL A 357 10.82 9.66 -12.60
N ILE A 358 11.09 9.27 -11.36
CA ILE A 358 10.95 10.17 -10.20
C ILE A 358 12.09 11.20 -10.17
N TRP A 359 13.30 10.85 -10.61
CA TRP A 359 14.37 11.82 -10.79
C TRP A 359 13.98 12.90 -11.81
N GLU A 360 13.52 12.48 -13.00
CA GLU A 360 13.14 13.40 -14.07
C GLU A 360 11.97 14.30 -13.69
N ARG A 361 10.92 13.76 -13.06
CA ARG A 361 9.71 14.54 -12.75
C ARG A 361 9.81 15.30 -11.42
N GLY A 362 10.55 14.76 -10.46
CA GLY A 362 10.73 15.32 -9.13
C GLY A 362 11.93 16.27 -9.06
N VAL A 363 13.13 15.79 -9.37
CA VAL A 363 14.38 16.54 -9.21
C VAL A 363 14.61 17.51 -10.36
N VAL A 364 14.66 17.00 -11.60
CA VAL A 364 14.83 17.85 -12.80
C VAL A 364 13.63 18.78 -12.96
N GLY A 365 12.43 18.29 -12.65
CA GLY A 365 11.20 19.08 -12.60
C GLY A 365 11.16 20.15 -11.49
N GLY A 366 12.20 20.26 -10.65
CA GLY A 366 12.35 21.31 -9.64
C GLY A 366 11.35 21.23 -8.48
N LYS A 367 10.76 20.05 -8.22
CA LYS A 367 9.79 19.83 -7.14
C LYS A 367 10.46 19.43 -5.83
N MET A 368 11.57 18.69 -5.91
CA MET A 368 12.36 18.27 -4.77
C MET A 368 13.85 18.27 -5.11
N ASP A 369 14.71 18.30 -4.10
CA ASP A 369 16.16 18.12 -4.30
C ASP A 369 16.56 16.63 -4.30
N GLU A 370 17.84 16.37 -4.54
CA GLU A 370 18.42 15.03 -4.55
C GLU A 370 18.36 14.33 -3.18
N ASN A 371 18.37 15.08 -2.08
CA ASN A 371 18.30 14.52 -0.72
C ASN A 371 16.88 14.02 -0.43
N ARG A 372 15.86 14.79 -0.81
CA ARG A 372 14.47 14.38 -0.72
C ARG A 372 14.16 13.22 -1.67
N PHE A 373 14.79 13.18 -2.85
CA PHE A 373 14.74 12.01 -3.73
C PHE A 373 15.23 10.73 -3.03
N VAL A 374 16.38 10.78 -2.34
CA VAL A 374 16.87 9.66 -1.53
C VAL A 374 15.88 9.27 -0.44
N ALA A 375 15.26 10.26 0.22
CA ALA A 375 14.27 10.02 1.27
C ALA A 375 13.05 9.21 0.76
N VAL A 376 12.43 9.64 -0.35
CA VAL A 376 11.19 9.04 -0.86
C VAL A 376 11.43 7.72 -1.61
N THR A 377 12.65 7.47 -2.07
CA THR A 377 12.98 6.25 -2.83
C THR A 377 13.66 5.16 -2.00
N SER A 378 14.21 5.49 -0.82
CA SER A 378 14.90 4.51 0.04
C SER A 378 14.77 4.78 1.55
N SER A 379 15.18 5.94 2.06
CA SER A 379 15.38 6.13 3.51
C SER A 379 14.08 6.05 4.30
N ASN A 380 12.98 6.62 3.80
CA ASN A 380 11.68 6.54 4.46
C ASN A 380 11.16 5.10 4.49
N ALA A 381 11.33 4.35 3.39
CA ALA A 381 10.99 2.93 3.34
C ALA A 381 11.80 2.14 4.37
N ALA A 382 13.12 2.34 4.44
CA ALA A 382 13.96 1.68 5.44
C ALA A 382 13.53 2.01 6.89
N LYS A 383 13.18 3.27 7.18
CA LYS A 383 12.69 3.68 8.52
C LYS A 383 11.38 2.98 8.87
N ILE A 384 10.43 2.93 7.93
CA ILE A 384 9.10 2.34 8.10
C ILE A 384 9.18 0.81 8.22
N LEU A 385 10.05 0.18 7.44
CA LEU A 385 10.29 -1.26 7.45
C LEU A 385 11.20 -1.71 8.62
N ASN A 386 11.72 -0.78 9.44
CA ASN A 386 12.62 -1.05 10.56
C ASN A 386 14.01 -1.58 10.15
N LEU A 387 14.52 -1.11 9.00
CA LEU A 387 15.84 -1.43 8.43
C LEU A 387 16.80 -0.24 8.38
N TYR A 388 16.40 0.95 8.83
CA TYR A 388 17.27 2.12 8.86
C TYR A 388 18.18 2.12 10.11
N PRO A 389 19.48 2.47 10.01
CA PRO A 389 20.20 2.89 8.81
C PRO A 389 20.93 1.75 8.07
N ARG A 390 20.63 0.47 8.39
CA ARG A 390 21.23 -0.68 7.70
C ARG A 390 21.00 -0.61 6.18
N LYS A 391 19.84 -0.13 5.74
CA LYS A 391 19.57 0.24 4.34
C LYS A 391 19.08 1.69 4.27
N GLY A 392 19.12 2.28 3.07
CA GLY A 392 18.64 3.63 2.82
C GLY A 392 19.55 4.74 3.34
N ARG A 393 20.84 4.44 3.61
CA ARG A 393 21.86 5.42 3.98
C ARG A 393 23.27 4.93 3.63
N ILE A 394 24.12 5.83 3.13
CA ILE A 394 25.55 5.60 2.89
C ILE A 394 26.34 6.06 4.12
N ILE A 395 26.61 5.11 5.02
CA ILE A 395 27.43 5.30 6.22
C ILE A 395 28.19 4.02 6.59
N PRO A 396 29.28 4.09 7.36
CA PRO A 396 29.93 2.91 7.92
C PRO A 396 28.96 2.02 8.70
N GLY A 397 29.03 0.71 8.47
CA GLY A 397 28.19 -0.31 9.10
C GLY A 397 26.87 -0.59 8.38
N ALA A 398 26.47 0.20 7.38
CA ALA A 398 25.29 -0.10 6.55
C ALA A 398 25.59 -1.20 5.52
N ASP A 399 24.53 -1.88 5.05
CA ASP A 399 24.62 -2.82 3.93
C ASP A 399 25.15 -2.07 2.69
N ALA A 400 26.06 -2.70 1.95
CA ALA A 400 26.62 -2.16 0.72
C ALA A 400 25.67 -2.34 -0.46
N ASP A 401 24.52 -1.68 -0.38
CA ASP A 401 23.51 -1.55 -1.42
C ASP A 401 23.54 -0.11 -1.95
N VAL A 402 24.32 0.11 -2.99
CA VAL A 402 24.75 1.45 -3.43
C VAL A 402 24.56 1.58 -4.93
N VAL A 403 24.13 2.77 -5.37
CA VAL A 403 24.03 3.11 -6.79
C VAL A 403 24.96 4.27 -7.08
N VAL A 404 25.77 4.13 -8.13
CA VAL A 404 26.47 5.25 -8.76
C VAL A 404 25.52 5.80 -9.82
N TRP A 405 25.01 6.99 -9.56
CA TRP A 405 23.95 7.63 -10.32
C TRP A 405 24.54 8.77 -11.15
N ASP A 406 24.24 8.78 -12.44
CA ASP A 406 24.62 9.86 -13.35
C ASP A 406 23.44 10.82 -13.54
N PRO A 407 23.45 12.01 -12.91
CA PRO A 407 22.36 12.97 -13.00
C PRO A 407 22.31 13.72 -14.34
N GLU A 408 23.37 13.66 -15.16
CA GLU A 408 23.50 14.38 -16.43
C GLU A 408 23.31 13.47 -17.66
N ALA A 409 23.46 12.15 -17.48
CA ALA A 409 23.13 11.18 -18.52
C ALA A 409 21.67 11.26 -18.94
N THR A 410 21.38 10.87 -20.19
CA THR A 410 20.02 10.93 -20.73
C THR A 410 19.63 9.63 -21.41
N LYS A 411 18.71 8.87 -20.79
CA LYS A 411 18.11 7.67 -21.38
C LYS A 411 16.71 7.99 -21.86
N THR A 412 16.35 7.53 -23.05
CA THR A 412 14.95 7.44 -23.46
C THR A 412 14.43 6.08 -23.06
N ILE A 413 13.36 6.04 -22.28
CA ILE A 413 12.70 4.79 -21.87
C ILE A 413 11.97 4.20 -23.08
N SER A 414 12.12 2.89 -23.29
CA SER A 414 11.41 2.16 -24.33
C SER A 414 11.22 0.69 -23.94
N ALA A 415 10.08 0.11 -24.33
CA ALA A 415 9.82 -1.33 -24.19
C ALA A 415 10.85 -2.18 -24.94
N SER A 416 11.44 -1.66 -26.02
CA SER A 416 12.48 -2.36 -26.78
C SER A 416 13.83 -2.50 -26.05
N THR A 417 14.08 -1.68 -25.02
CA THR A 417 15.34 -1.70 -24.25
C THR A 417 15.17 -2.05 -22.78
N GLN A 418 13.93 -2.22 -22.31
CA GLN A 418 13.66 -2.61 -20.93
C GLN A 418 14.05 -4.08 -20.71
N VAL A 419 14.35 -4.41 -19.45
CA VAL A 419 14.56 -5.80 -19.02
C VAL A 419 13.39 -6.33 -18.18
N GLN A 420 12.52 -5.45 -17.67
CA GLN A 420 11.25 -5.83 -17.05
C GLN A 420 10.31 -6.46 -18.11
N GLY A 421 9.41 -7.31 -17.64
CA GLY A 421 8.37 -7.93 -18.44
C GLY A 421 7.26 -6.97 -18.84
N GLY A 422 6.33 -7.50 -19.64
CA GLY A 422 5.33 -6.71 -20.35
C GLY A 422 5.83 -6.31 -21.74
N ASP A 423 4.90 -6.25 -22.69
CA ASP A 423 5.14 -5.84 -24.09
C ASP A 423 4.87 -4.34 -24.30
N PHE A 424 4.55 -3.62 -23.23
CA PHE A 424 4.31 -2.17 -23.19
C PHE A 424 5.10 -1.54 -22.04
N ASN A 425 5.64 -0.34 -22.26
CA ASN A 425 6.17 0.51 -21.20
C ASN A 425 5.29 1.76 -21.07
N LEU A 426 4.88 2.10 -19.85
CA LEU A 426 4.01 3.27 -19.62
C LEU A 426 4.71 4.62 -19.88
N TYR A 427 6.03 4.61 -19.88
CA TYR A 427 6.89 5.79 -20.06
C TYR A 427 7.59 5.74 -21.42
N GLU A 428 6.98 5.07 -22.41
CA GLU A 428 7.52 4.97 -23.77
C GLU A 428 7.89 6.36 -24.33
N ASN A 429 9.10 6.49 -24.86
CA ASN A 429 9.70 7.74 -25.35
C ASN A 429 9.96 8.83 -24.29
N MET A 430 9.79 8.55 -23.00
CA MET A 430 10.15 9.49 -21.95
C MET A 430 11.67 9.61 -21.85
N ARG A 431 12.20 10.78 -22.20
CA ARG A 431 13.59 11.15 -21.91
C ARG A 431 13.71 11.42 -20.41
N CYS A 432 14.62 10.70 -19.75
CA CYS A 432 14.96 10.89 -18.35
C CYS A 432 16.44 11.26 -18.24
N HIS A 433 16.71 12.33 -17.50
CA HIS A 433 18.00 12.51 -16.85
C HIS A 433 18.06 11.62 -15.61
N GLY A 434 19.25 11.34 -15.11
CA GLY A 434 19.40 10.45 -13.97
C GLY A 434 19.28 8.99 -14.39
N VAL A 435 20.43 8.33 -14.53
CA VAL A 435 20.47 6.89 -14.83
C VAL A 435 21.39 6.17 -13.84
N PRO A 436 21.07 4.93 -13.45
CA PRO A 436 21.99 4.10 -12.70
C PRO A 436 23.13 3.68 -13.62
N LEU A 437 24.36 4.13 -13.34
CA LEU A 437 25.55 3.73 -14.09
C LEU A 437 26.11 2.41 -13.56
N VAL A 438 26.10 2.27 -12.24
CA VAL A 438 26.51 1.07 -11.51
C VAL A 438 25.52 0.80 -10.39
N THR A 439 25.08 -0.46 -10.26
CA THR A 439 24.33 -0.94 -9.10
C THR A 439 25.15 -1.97 -8.36
N ILE A 440 25.34 -1.74 -7.06
CA ILE A 440 25.98 -2.65 -6.12
C ILE A 440 24.91 -3.18 -5.18
N SER A 441 24.83 -4.51 -5.05
CA SER A 441 23.92 -5.20 -4.13
C SER A 441 24.74 -6.18 -3.30
N ARG A 442 24.57 -6.12 -1.97
CA ARG A 442 25.32 -6.93 -1.00
C ARG A 442 26.84 -6.84 -1.21
N GLY A 443 27.34 -5.65 -1.56
CA GLY A 443 28.74 -5.36 -1.83
C GLY A 443 29.32 -6.00 -3.08
N ARG A 444 28.48 -6.39 -4.05
CA ARG A 444 28.88 -6.92 -5.35
C ARG A 444 28.34 -6.03 -6.45
N VAL A 445 29.16 -5.72 -7.45
CA VAL A 445 28.69 -5.08 -8.68
C VAL A 445 27.79 -6.08 -9.40
N VAL A 446 26.51 -5.73 -9.56
CA VAL A 446 25.50 -6.58 -10.21
C VAL A 446 24.99 -5.97 -11.51
N TYR A 447 25.25 -4.68 -11.72
CA TYR A 447 24.99 -3.97 -12.97
C TYR A 447 26.06 -2.91 -13.18
N GLU A 448 26.67 -2.88 -14.37
CA GLU A 448 27.68 -1.90 -14.77
C GLU A 448 27.75 -1.86 -16.30
N ASN A 449 27.88 -0.66 -16.88
CA ASN A 449 28.04 -0.46 -18.33
C ASN A 449 26.96 -1.15 -19.19
N GLY A 450 25.70 -1.16 -18.73
CA GLY A 450 24.60 -1.80 -19.44
C GLY A 450 24.54 -3.33 -19.29
N VAL A 451 25.47 -3.94 -18.55
CA VAL A 451 25.55 -5.40 -18.38
C VAL A 451 25.11 -5.81 -16.99
N PHE A 452 24.12 -6.70 -16.92
CA PHE A 452 23.68 -7.34 -15.68
C PHE A 452 24.50 -8.61 -15.40
N MET A 453 24.95 -8.78 -14.16
CA MET A 453 25.86 -9.86 -13.74
C MET A 453 25.55 -10.36 -12.31
N CYS A 454 24.36 -10.93 -12.11
CA CYS A 454 23.97 -11.53 -10.83
C CYS A 454 23.36 -12.92 -11.04
N ALA A 455 23.73 -13.87 -10.17
CA ALA A 455 23.10 -15.18 -10.14
C ALA A 455 21.75 -15.14 -9.40
N GLU A 456 20.83 -16.00 -9.80
CA GLU A 456 19.58 -16.21 -9.06
C GLU A 456 19.84 -16.69 -7.63
N GLY A 457 19.00 -16.24 -6.68
CA GLY A 457 19.12 -16.60 -5.25
C GLY A 457 20.27 -15.91 -4.51
N THR A 458 20.94 -14.93 -5.13
CA THR A 458 21.98 -14.12 -4.48
C THR A 458 21.39 -13.24 -3.38
N GLY A 459 20.23 -12.63 -3.65
CA GLY A 459 19.48 -11.83 -2.70
C GLY A 459 19.07 -12.61 -1.47
N LYS A 460 18.73 -11.90 -0.38
CA LYS A 460 18.33 -12.53 0.87
C LYS A 460 17.03 -11.92 1.41
N PHE A 461 16.20 -12.78 1.98
CA PHE A 461 15.08 -12.34 2.80
C PHE A 461 15.60 -11.54 3.99
N CYS A 462 15.01 -10.37 4.24
CA CYS A 462 15.32 -9.48 5.34
C CYS A 462 14.19 -9.50 6.37
N PRO A 463 14.33 -10.21 7.50
CA PRO A 463 13.35 -10.17 8.58
C PRO A 463 13.13 -8.74 9.08
N LEU A 464 11.88 -8.33 9.18
CA LEU A 464 11.47 -7.01 9.61
C LEU A 464 10.95 -7.08 11.04
N ARG A 465 11.65 -6.43 11.97
CA ARG A 465 11.24 -6.37 13.37
C ARG A 465 10.00 -5.48 13.53
N SER A 466 9.06 -5.88 14.38
CA SER A 466 7.91 -5.06 14.76
C SER A 466 8.30 -3.79 15.54
N PHE A 467 7.31 -2.94 15.79
CA PHE A 467 7.44 -1.64 16.48
C PHE A 467 8.52 -0.73 15.85
N PRO A 468 8.43 -0.39 14.55
CA PRO A 468 9.35 0.58 13.94
C PRO A 468 9.27 1.93 14.66
N ASP A 469 10.41 2.41 15.16
CA ASP A 469 10.50 3.59 16.01
C ASP A 469 9.90 4.85 15.37
N ILE A 470 10.09 5.03 14.06
CA ILE A 470 9.56 6.19 13.31
C ILE A 470 8.03 6.29 13.40
N VAL A 471 7.36 5.15 13.61
CA VAL A 471 5.91 5.02 13.71
C VAL A 471 5.48 4.93 15.17
N TYR A 472 6.02 3.97 15.92
CA TYR A 472 5.50 3.56 17.22
C TYR A 472 6.00 4.41 18.39
N LYS A 473 7.18 5.06 18.29
CA LYS A 473 7.74 5.84 19.41
C LYS A 473 6.81 6.97 19.86
N LYS A 474 6.13 7.64 18.92
CA LYS A 474 5.15 8.70 19.22
C LYS A 474 3.83 8.14 19.78
N LEU A 475 3.44 6.94 19.35
CA LEU A 475 2.22 6.27 19.81
C LEU A 475 2.30 5.89 21.29
N VAL A 476 3.49 5.49 21.78
CA VAL A 476 3.71 5.21 23.21
C VAL A 476 3.33 6.40 24.10
N GLN A 477 3.68 7.62 23.70
CA GLN A 477 3.32 8.82 24.45
C GLN A 477 1.85 9.21 24.24
N ARG A 478 1.35 9.10 23.00
CA ARG A 478 -0.06 9.35 22.68
C ARG A 478 -1.00 8.49 23.53
N GLU A 479 -0.70 7.20 23.70
CA GLU A 479 -1.52 6.28 24.50
C GLU A 479 -1.60 6.70 25.98
N LYS A 480 -0.52 7.27 26.53
CA LYS A 480 -0.52 7.77 27.91
C LYS A 480 -1.41 9.01 28.07
N THR A 481 -1.44 9.87 27.06
CA THR A 481 -2.21 11.12 27.05
C THR A 481 -3.71 10.88 26.87
N LEU A 482 -4.10 9.87 26.09
CA LEU A 482 -5.51 9.61 25.74
C LEU A 482 -6.29 8.77 26.78
N LYS A 483 -5.88 8.82 28.05
CA LYS A 483 -6.59 8.11 29.13
C LYS A 483 -7.90 8.83 29.47
N VAL A 484 -8.99 8.35 28.89
CA VAL A 484 -10.35 8.81 29.23
C VAL A 484 -10.74 8.30 30.62
N ARG A 485 -11.43 9.14 31.40
CA ARG A 485 -11.95 8.80 32.73
C ARG A 485 -13.45 9.05 32.76
N GLY A 486 -14.17 8.15 33.42
CA GLY A 486 -15.57 8.41 33.77
C GLY A 486 -15.66 9.60 34.72
N VAL A 487 -16.79 10.30 34.68
CA VAL A 487 -17.12 11.27 35.73
C VAL A 487 -17.52 10.49 36.97
N ASP A 488 -16.84 10.76 38.09
CA ASP A 488 -17.23 10.20 39.38
C ASP A 488 -18.57 10.81 39.80
N ARG A 489 -19.57 9.95 40.04
CA ARG A 489 -20.93 10.35 40.41
C ARG A 489 -21.38 9.49 41.59
N THR A 490 -22.14 10.09 42.49
CA THR A 490 -22.91 9.31 43.46
C THR A 490 -23.84 8.34 42.71
N PRO A 491 -23.95 7.08 43.14
CA PRO A 491 -24.89 6.13 42.53
C PRO A 491 -26.31 6.72 42.51
N TYR A 492 -27.03 6.50 41.41
CA TYR A 492 -28.44 6.89 41.31
C TYR A 492 -29.27 6.03 42.27
N LEU A 493 -29.96 6.68 43.21
CA LEU A 493 -30.81 6.03 44.22
C LEU A 493 -32.32 6.19 43.95
N GLY A 494 -32.69 6.81 42.84
CA GLY A 494 -34.10 6.98 42.48
C GLY A 494 -34.70 5.72 41.86
N ASP A 495 -36.02 5.73 41.66
CA ASP A 495 -36.72 4.62 41.02
C ASP A 495 -36.34 4.49 39.53
N VAL A 496 -36.35 3.27 39.01
CA VAL A 496 -36.13 2.96 37.59
C VAL A 496 -37.41 2.37 37.02
N ALA A 497 -37.86 2.90 35.88
CA ALA A 497 -39.05 2.37 35.19
C ALA A 497 -38.83 0.92 34.75
N VAL A 498 -39.82 0.05 34.98
CA VAL A 498 -39.78 -1.34 34.52
C VAL A 498 -40.06 -1.37 33.02
N VAL A 499 -39.03 -1.68 32.22
CA VAL A 499 -39.17 -1.89 30.77
C VAL A 499 -39.31 -3.39 30.53
N VAL A 500 -40.54 -3.83 30.18
CA VAL A 500 -40.78 -5.22 29.79
C VAL A 500 -40.28 -5.42 28.36
N HIS A 501 -39.10 -6.03 28.20
CA HIS A 501 -38.61 -6.46 26.89
C HIS A 501 -39.22 -7.82 26.52
N PRO A 502 -40.06 -7.91 25.47
CA PRO A 502 -40.59 -9.18 25.00
C PRO A 502 -39.47 -9.94 24.27
N GLY A 503 -38.60 -10.65 24.98
CA GLY A 503 -37.61 -11.53 24.32
C GLY A 503 -36.35 -11.91 25.07
N LYS A 504 -36.05 -11.39 26.26
CA LYS A 504 -34.90 -11.84 27.05
C LYS A 504 -35.38 -12.51 28.34
N LYS A 505 -35.35 -13.85 28.37
CA LYS A 505 -35.33 -14.59 29.64
C LYS A 505 -33.97 -14.33 30.30
N GLU A 506 -33.96 -13.55 31.38
CA GLU A 506 -32.81 -13.49 32.28
C GLU A 506 -32.63 -14.86 32.93
N MET A 507 -31.41 -15.40 32.87
CA MET A 507 -31.03 -16.56 33.69
C MET A 507 -30.75 -16.06 35.10
N GLY A 508 -31.71 -16.24 36.01
CA GLY A 508 -31.52 -16.05 37.44
C GLY A 508 -30.70 -17.18 38.06
N THR A 509 -29.82 -16.82 38.99
CA THR A 509 -29.11 -17.74 39.90
C THR A 509 -30.08 -18.45 40.87
N PRO A 510 -29.73 -19.65 41.38
CA PRO A 510 -30.69 -20.56 41.97
C PRO A 510 -30.98 -20.20 43.43
N LEU A 511 -32.24 -19.91 43.74
CA LEU A 511 -32.77 -19.98 45.10
C LEU A 511 -33.98 -20.92 45.11
N ALA A 512 -34.02 -21.69 46.18
CA ALA A 512 -34.78 -22.91 46.37
C ALA A 512 -36.31 -22.72 46.27
N ASP A 513 -36.96 -23.86 46.08
CA ASP A 513 -38.39 -24.13 46.17
C ASP A 513 -39.26 -23.70 44.99
N THR A 514 -39.46 -24.64 44.06
CA THR A 514 -40.77 -24.80 43.42
C THR A 514 -41.01 -26.24 42.95
N PRO A 515 -42.23 -26.80 43.10
CA PRO A 515 -42.52 -28.19 42.78
C PRO A 515 -42.58 -28.42 41.26
N THR A 516 -42.11 -29.60 40.85
CA THR A 516 -42.10 -30.10 39.47
C THR A 516 -43.50 -30.16 38.86
N ARG A 517 -43.71 -29.52 37.70
CA ARG A 517 -44.85 -29.77 36.80
C ARG A 517 -44.32 -30.34 35.46
N PRO A 518 -44.97 -31.33 34.84
CA PRO A 518 -44.39 -32.07 33.72
C PRO A 518 -44.42 -31.28 32.40
N VAL A 519 -43.48 -31.61 31.53
CA VAL A 519 -43.22 -31.01 30.22
C VAL A 519 -44.33 -31.36 29.21
N THR A 520 -45.00 -30.35 28.64
CA THR A 520 -45.75 -30.50 27.39
C THR A 520 -44.84 -30.21 26.20
N ARG A 521 -44.53 -31.25 25.44
CA ARG A 521 -43.88 -31.21 24.13
C ARG A 521 -44.74 -30.41 23.15
N HIS A 522 -44.16 -29.43 22.46
CA HIS A 522 -44.51 -29.12 21.08
C HIS A 522 -43.25 -28.73 20.32
N GLY A 523 -42.85 -29.62 19.39
CA GLY A 523 -41.88 -29.33 18.35
C GLY A 523 -42.53 -28.44 17.30
N GLY A 524 -41.74 -27.49 16.79
CA GLY A 524 -42.14 -26.59 15.72
C GLY A 524 -40.97 -25.68 15.37
N MET A 525 -40.24 -26.06 14.33
CA MET A 525 -39.21 -25.26 13.68
C MET A 525 -39.91 -24.01 13.09
N ARG A 526 -39.51 -22.80 13.49
CA ARG A 526 -40.00 -21.55 12.87
C ARG A 526 -38.98 -21.08 11.84
N ASP A 527 -39.39 -21.15 10.58
CA ASP A 527 -38.78 -20.47 9.45
C ASP A 527 -39.18 -18.98 9.48
N LEU A 528 -38.24 -18.09 9.22
CA LEU A 528 -38.38 -16.63 9.35
C LEU A 528 -38.65 -15.92 8.02
N HIS A 529 -38.84 -16.67 6.91
CA HIS A 529 -38.97 -16.10 5.57
C HIS A 529 -40.40 -15.99 5.00
N GLU A 530 -41.45 -16.35 5.74
CA GLU A 530 -42.84 -16.11 5.31
C GLU A 530 -43.58 -15.19 6.30
N SER A 531 -43.54 -13.88 6.06
CA SER A 531 -44.46 -12.92 6.69
C SER A 531 -45.45 -12.37 5.67
N SER A 532 -46.67 -12.89 5.64
CA SER A 532 -47.81 -12.24 5.00
C SER A 532 -48.60 -11.45 6.05
N PHE A 533 -48.38 -10.13 6.09
CA PHE A 533 -49.20 -9.23 6.90
C PHE A 533 -50.52 -8.99 6.15
N SER A 534 -51.63 -9.50 6.69
CA SER A 534 -52.98 -9.15 6.27
C SER A 534 -53.64 -8.32 7.39
N LEU A 535 -54.06 -7.10 7.07
CA LEU A 535 -54.85 -6.23 7.96
C LEU A 535 -56.33 -6.43 7.63
N SER A 536 -56.94 -7.50 8.15
CA SER A 536 -58.39 -7.67 8.17
C SER A 536 -58.88 -7.78 9.62
N GLY A 537 -59.34 -6.66 10.15
CA GLY A 537 -59.95 -6.56 11.47
C GLY A 537 -60.18 -5.10 11.84
N SER A 538 -61.32 -4.83 12.50
CA SER A 538 -61.67 -3.50 13.02
C SER A 538 -60.58 -3.00 13.97
N GLN A 539 -60.08 -1.79 13.75
CA GLN A 539 -59.13 -1.14 14.64
C GLN A 539 -59.86 -0.35 15.72
N ILE A 540 -59.20 -0.22 16.88
CA ILE A 540 -59.81 0.28 18.12
C ILE A 540 -60.24 1.75 18.04
N ASP A 541 -59.81 2.46 17.01
CA ASP A 541 -60.02 3.88 16.75
C ASP A 541 -60.88 4.16 15.49
N ASP A 542 -61.42 3.12 14.83
CA ASP A 542 -62.29 3.26 13.64
C ASP A 542 -63.58 4.07 13.91
N HIS A 543 -63.96 4.23 15.18
CA HIS A 543 -65.13 5.00 15.60
C HIS A 543 -64.83 6.44 16.04
N VAL A 544 -63.58 6.90 15.94
CA VAL A 544 -63.19 8.27 16.31
C VAL A 544 -63.30 9.19 15.08
N PRO A 545 -64.14 10.24 15.09
CA PRO A 545 -64.22 11.19 13.99
C PRO A 545 -62.87 11.87 13.74
N LYS A 546 -62.33 11.75 12.52
CA LYS A 546 -61.06 12.37 12.12
C LYS A 546 -61.12 13.90 12.33
N ARG A 547 -60.23 14.44 13.17
CA ARG A 547 -59.98 15.89 13.24
C ARG A 547 -59.43 16.38 11.89
N ALA A 548 -59.94 17.49 11.41
CA ALA A 548 -59.48 18.14 10.19
C ALA A 548 -57.99 18.50 10.31
N SER A 549 -57.15 17.93 9.44
CA SER A 549 -55.75 18.31 9.30
C SER A 549 -55.66 19.57 8.44
N ALA A 550 -55.23 20.68 9.04
CA ALA A 550 -54.87 21.87 8.28
C ALA A 550 -53.53 21.61 7.56
N ARG A 551 -53.51 21.72 6.22
CA ARG A 551 -52.26 21.80 5.45
C ARG A 551 -51.61 23.15 5.73
N ILE A 552 -50.46 23.15 6.39
CA ILE A 552 -49.59 24.33 6.47
C ILE A 552 -48.81 24.41 5.15
N LEU A 553 -49.22 25.32 4.27
CA LEU A 553 -48.40 25.83 3.18
C LEU A 553 -47.66 27.07 3.71
N ALA A 554 -46.33 27.05 3.60
CA ALA A 554 -45.37 28.09 4.03
C ALA A 554 -45.15 28.24 5.57
N PRO A 555 -44.17 27.52 6.16
CA PRO A 555 -43.67 27.85 7.49
C PRO A 555 -42.94 29.22 7.47
N PRO A 556 -43.12 30.08 8.48
CA PRO A 556 -42.52 31.41 8.50
C PRO A 556 -41.01 31.29 8.79
N GLY A 557 -40.17 31.66 7.80
CA GLY A 557 -38.71 31.70 7.95
C GLY A 557 -37.90 31.69 6.65
N GLY A 558 -38.49 31.34 5.51
CA GLY A 558 -37.78 31.31 4.22
C GLY A 558 -37.94 32.61 3.42
N ARG A 559 -37.01 33.55 3.56
CA ARG A 559 -36.70 34.55 2.53
C ARG A 559 -35.24 34.41 2.14
N SER A 560 -34.98 33.88 0.94
CA SER A 560 -33.73 34.10 0.21
C SER A 560 -34.09 34.73 -1.13
N SER A 561 -33.90 36.04 -1.22
CA SER A 561 -34.03 36.83 -2.44
C SER A 561 -32.92 36.46 -3.41
N GLY A 562 -33.29 35.92 -4.57
CA GLY A 562 -32.45 35.95 -5.75
C GLY A 562 -32.65 37.29 -6.48
N ILE A 563 -31.54 37.92 -6.87
CA ILE A 563 -31.52 38.85 -8.00
C ILE A 563 -30.34 38.40 -8.88
N TRP A 564 -30.72 38.12 -10.12
CA TRP A 564 -30.03 38.16 -11.42
C TRP A 564 -28.57 38.58 -11.45
#